data_AF-A0A9E4E3D0-F1
#
_entry.id   AF-A0A9E4E3D0-F1
#
_cell.length_a   1.000
_cell.length_b   1.000
_cell.length_c   1.000
_cell.angle_alpha   90.00
_cell.angle_beta   90.00
_cell.angle_gamma   90.00
#
_symmetry.space_group_name_H-M   'P 1'
#
loop_
_entity.id
_entity.type
_entity.pdbx_description
1 polymer ?
#
loop_
_entity_poly.entity_id
_entity_poly.type
_entity_poly.pdbx_seq_one_letter_code
_entity_poly.pdbx_strand_id
1 'polypeptide(L)'
;MRTLLTTMWAALWLLVPARLLAQGTSPWVDAVNELQTQFTGPIARGLLGGLMFAFGEGGSKRTLAGIIFGIGMAVGAVNFLGWLF
;
A
#
# COMPACT_ATOMS: atom_id res chain seq x y z
N MET A 1 -9.79 30.31 -29.59
CA MET A 1 -10.37 29.15 -28.86
C MET A 1 -9.98 27.81 -29.47
N ARG A 2 -10.12 27.61 -30.79
CA ARG A 2 -9.79 26.34 -31.49
C ARG A 2 -8.31 25.92 -31.36
N THR A 3 -7.38 26.88 -31.37
CA THR A 3 -5.93 26.65 -31.23
C THR A 3 -5.48 26.24 -29.83
N LEU A 4 -6.21 26.67 -28.79
CA LEU A 4 -5.94 26.29 -27.40
C LEU A 4 -6.41 24.85 -27.12
N LEU A 5 -7.54 24.46 -27.70
CA LEU A 5 -8.01 23.08 -27.62
C LEU A 5 -7.01 22.12 -28.27
N THR A 6 -6.50 22.45 -29.46
CA THR A 6 -5.54 21.57 -30.17
C THR A 6 -4.22 21.40 -29.41
N THR A 7 -3.71 22.43 -28.75
CA THR A 7 -2.48 22.33 -27.96
C THR A 7 -2.70 21.58 -26.65
N MET A 8 -3.86 21.73 -26.01
CA MET A 8 -4.22 20.94 -24.83
C MET A 8 -4.36 19.46 -25.16
N TRP A 9 -5.00 19.12 -26.28
CA TRP A 9 -5.10 17.74 -26.76
C TRP A 9 -3.72 17.17 -27.05
N ALA A 10 -2.86 17.89 -27.79
CA ALA A 10 -1.49 17.44 -28.07
C ALA A 10 -0.66 17.24 -26.78
N ALA A 11 -0.81 18.12 -25.80
CA ALA A 11 -0.15 17.97 -24.49
C ALA A 11 -0.65 16.73 -23.74
N LEU A 12 -1.96 16.44 -23.78
CA LEU A 12 -2.53 15.24 -23.18
C LEU A 12 -1.95 13.97 -23.80
N TRP A 13 -1.85 13.93 -25.14
CA TRP A 13 -1.29 12.80 -25.88
C TRP A 13 0.20 12.57 -25.59
N LEU A 14 0.96 13.62 -25.31
CA LEU A 14 2.38 13.53 -24.95
C LEU A 14 2.62 13.14 -23.48
N LEU A 15 1.65 13.38 -22.60
CA LEU A 15 1.73 13.00 -21.18
C LEU A 15 1.43 11.51 -20.93
N VAL A 16 0.72 10.84 -21.85
CA VAL A 16 0.44 9.40 -21.79
C VAL A 16 1.71 8.53 -21.87
N PRO A 17 2.61 8.69 -22.86
CA PRO A 17 3.83 7.89 -22.93
C PRO A 17 4.81 8.18 -21.80
N ALA A 18 4.80 9.39 -21.23
CA ALA A 18 5.64 9.73 -20.08
C ALA A 18 5.31 8.90 -18.82
N ARG A 19 4.03 8.53 -18.62
CA ARG A 19 3.59 7.66 -17.52
C ARG A 19 4.02 6.21 -17.72
N LEU A 20 3.99 5.73 -18.97
CA LEU A 20 4.39 4.37 -19.34
C LEU A 20 5.90 4.18 -19.24
N LEU A 21 6.69 5.19 -19.61
CA LEU A 21 8.16 5.14 -19.56
C LEU A 21 8.74 5.31 -18.15
N ALA A 22 7.95 5.82 -17.18
CA ALA A 22 8.38 5.99 -15.80
C ALA A 22 8.37 4.68 -14.99
N GLN A 23 7.85 3.57 -15.53
CA GLN A 23 7.85 2.25 -14.89
C GLN A 23 9.19 1.49 -15.09
N GLY A 24 10.30 2.22 -15.14
CA GLY A 24 11.64 1.69 -15.45
C GLY A 24 12.29 0.87 -14.33
N THR A 25 11.64 0.71 -13.18
CA THR A 25 12.10 -0.14 -12.09
C THR A 25 11.23 -1.38 -12.02
N SER A 26 11.83 -2.55 -11.83
CA SER A 26 11.08 -3.80 -11.70
C SER A 26 10.08 -3.66 -10.53
N PRO A 27 8.76 -3.81 -10.77
CA PRO A 27 7.74 -3.71 -9.72
C PRO A 27 8.02 -4.65 -8.54
N TRP A 28 8.70 -5.76 -8.82
CA TRP A 28 9.15 -6.71 -7.82
C TRP A 28 10.24 -6.17 -6.89
N VAL A 29 11.20 -5.42 -7.43
CA VAL A 29 12.30 -4.85 -6.63
C VAL A 29 11.76 -3.74 -5.73
N ASP A 30 10.86 -2.92 -6.25
CA ASP A 30 10.18 -1.89 -5.45
C ASP A 30 9.27 -2.53 -4.38
N ALA A 31 8.59 -3.63 -4.71
CA ALA A 31 7.77 -4.39 -3.76
C ALA A 31 8.60 -4.85 -2.56
N VAL A 32 9.78 -5.41 -2.83
CA VAL A 32 10.68 -5.94 -1.79
C VAL A 32 11.22 -4.82 -0.89
N ASN A 33 11.53 -3.64 -1.46
CA ASN A 33 11.99 -2.50 -0.68
C ASN A 33 10.88 -1.89 0.19
N GLU A 34 9.66 -1.79 -0.34
CA GLU A 34 8.50 -1.32 0.42
C GLU A 34 8.17 -2.30 1.55
N LEU A 35 8.21 -3.61 1.29
CA LEU A 35 7.96 -4.64 2.30
C LEU A 35 8.95 -4.55 3.47
N GLN A 36 10.24 -4.33 3.20
CA GLN A 36 11.27 -4.13 4.24
C GLN A 36 10.98 -2.91 5.11
N THR A 37 10.51 -1.82 4.51
CA THR A 37 10.15 -0.59 5.22
C THR A 37 8.90 -0.82 6.08
N GLN A 38 7.89 -1.52 5.56
CA GLN A 38 6.66 -1.83 6.29
C GLN A 38 6.91 -2.75 7.50
N PHE A 39 7.84 -3.71 7.39
CA PHE A 39 8.21 -4.62 8.48
C PHE A 39 8.87 -3.90 9.67
N THR A 40 9.54 -2.77 9.45
CA THR A 40 10.19 -2.00 10.52
C THR A 40 9.33 -0.83 11.04
N GLY A 41 8.25 -0.48 10.33
CA GLY A 41 7.37 0.62 10.67
C GLY A 41 5.97 0.17 11.12
N PRO A 42 4.92 0.27 10.27
CA PRO A 42 3.53 0.05 10.68
C PRO A 42 3.26 -1.37 11.17
N ILE A 43 3.85 -2.40 10.55
CA ILE A 43 3.64 -3.79 10.95
C ILE A 43 4.27 -4.03 12.33
N ALA A 44 5.50 -3.55 12.56
CA ALA A 44 6.16 -3.63 13.87
C ALA A 44 5.34 -2.94 14.97
N ARG A 45 4.84 -1.73 14.71
CA ARG A 45 4.00 -0.99 15.65
C ARG A 45 2.66 -1.70 15.92
N GLY A 46 2.03 -2.24 14.89
CA GLY A 46 0.79 -3.02 15.02
C GLY A 46 0.99 -4.30 15.82
N LEU A 47 2.12 -4.98 15.65
CA LEU A 47 2.48 -6.17 16.42
C LEU A 47 2.70 -5.84 17.90
N LEU A 48 3.49 -4.82 18.20
CA LEU A 48 3.79 -4.42 19.58
C LEU A 48 2.54 -3.88 20.31
N GLY A 49 1.74 -3.04 19.65
CA GLY A 49 0.49 -2.53 20.19
C GLY A 49 -0.57 -3.62 20.33
N GLY A 50 -0.68 -4.53 19.36
CA GLY A 50 -1.57 -5.69 19.40
C GLY A 50 -1.20 -6.67 20.51
N LEU A 51 0.10 -6.90 20.75
CA LEU A 51 0.59 -7.71 21.86
C LEU A 51 0.28 -7.05 23.21
N MET A 52 0.50 -5.73 23.33
CA MET A 52 0.16 -4.97 24.53
C MET A 52 -1.34 -5.02 24.83
N PHE A 53 -2.20 -4.90 23.82
CA PHE A 53 -3.66 -5.03 23.97
C PHE A 53 -4.10 -6.48 24.28
N ALA A 54 -3.48 -7.48 23.65
CA ALA A 54 -3.80 -8.89 23.84
C ALA A 54 -3.37 -9.46 25.20
N PHE A 55 -2.32 -8.90 25.83
CA PHE A 55 -1.79 -9.33 27.12
C PHE A 55 -2.06 -8.36 28.27
N GLY A 56 -2.54 -7.15 27.98
CA GLY A 56 -2.88 -6.15 29.00
C GLY A 56 -4.18 -6.45 29.77
N GLU A 57 -5.13 -7.18 29.18
CA GLU A 57 -6.44 -7.47 29.79
C GLU A 57 -6.97 -8.86 29.36
N GLY A 58 -7.68 -9.55 30.26
CA GLY A 58 -7.98 -10.98 30.16
C GLY A 58 -8.76 -11.44 28.91
N GLY A 59 -8.48 -12.70 28.51
CA GLY A 59 -9.29 -13.61 27.67
C GLY A 59 -10.01 -13.04 26.46
N SER A 60 -11.16 -12.39 26.68
CA SER A 60 -12.04 -11.84 25.64
C SER A 60 -11.35 -10.81 24.75
N LYS A 61 -10.48 -9.97 25.33
CA LYS A 61 -9.76 -8.92 24.59
C LYS A 61 -8.66 -9.48 23.69
N ARG A 62 -8.06 -10.62 24.06
CA ARG A 62 -7.12 -11.35 23.19
C ARG A 62 -7.78 -11.89 21.92
N THR A 63 -9.01 -12.41 22.03
CA THR A 63 -9.77 -12.87 20.87
C THR A 63 -10.12 -11.72 19.93
N LEU A 64 -10.59 -10.59 20.48
CA LEU A 64 -10.92 -9.40 19.71
C LEU A 64 -9.67 -8.81 19.01
N ALA A 65 -8.52 -8.79 19.72
CA ALA A 65 -7.23 -8.35 19.17
C ALA A 65 -6.83 -9.17 17.94
N GLY A 66 -6.96 -10.51 18.03
CA GLY A 66 -6.65 -11.42 16.93
C GLY A 66 -7.53 -11.19 15.71
N ILE A 67 -8.82 -10.94 15.91
CA ILE A 67 -9.77 -10.65 14.82
C ILE A 67 -9.41 -9.34 14.12
N ILE A 68 -9.17 -8.26 14.88
CA ILE A 68 -8.84 -6.94 14.31
C ILE A 68 -7.50 -7.00 13.58
N PHE A 69 -6.50 -7.66 14.17
CA PHE A 69 -5.20 -7.86 13.54
C PHE A 69 -5.31 -8.66 12.22
N GLY A 70 -6.04 -9.77 12.24
CA GLY A 70 -6.25 -10.60 11.05
C GLY A 70 -6.96 -9.86 9.92
N ILE A 71 -7.99 -9.07 10.23
CA ILE A 71 -8.69 -8.22 9.24
C ILE A 71 -7.74 -7.17 8.67
N GLY A 72 -6.95 -6.50 9.51
CA GLY A 72 -5.96 -5.52 9.06
C GLY A 72 -4.95 -6.09 8.07
N MET A 73 -4.45 -7.30 8.36
CA MET A 73 -3.52 -8.00 7.46
C MET A 73 -4.18 -8.42 6.13
N ALA A 74 -5.43 -8.89 6.18
CA ALA A 74 -6.16 -9.26 4.96
C ALA A 74 -6.41 -8.05 4.04
N VAL A 75 -6.81 -6.91 4.61
CA VAL A 75 -6.99 -5.66 3.86
C VAL A 75 -5.66 -5.14 3.30
N GLY A 76 -4.59 -5.24 4.08
CA GLY A 76 -3.24 -4.89 3.62
C GLY A 76 -2.79 -5.76 2.45
N ALA A 77 -3.03 -7.08 2.52
CA ALA A 77 -2.68 -8.01 1.46
C ALA A 77 -3.44 -7.73 0.15
N VAL A 78 -4.74 -7.40 0.22
CA VAL A 78 -5.52 -7.05 -0.98
C VAL A 78 -5.01 -5.76 -1.62
N ASN A 79 -4.68 -4.73 -0.83
CA ASN A 79 -4.08 -3.50 -1.36
C ASN A 79 -2.71 -3.75 -1.98
N PHE A 80 -1.90 -4.63 -1.39
CA PHE A 80 -0.61 -5.04 -1.96
C PHE A 80 -0.78 -5.76 -3.31
N LEU A 81 -1.72 -6.70 -3.40
CA LEU A 81 -2.01 -7.40 -4.65
C LEU A 81 -2.52 -6.45 -5.74
N GLY A 82 -3.35 -5.47 -5.38
CA GLY A 82 -3.82 -4.44 -6.34
C GLY A 82 -2.76 -3.41 -6.75
N TRP A 83 -1.65 -3.32 -6.03
CA TRP A 83 -0.50 -2.50 -6.40
C TRP A 83 0.52 -3.28 -7.26
N LEU A 84 0.58 -4.60 -7.09
CA LEU A 84 1.51 -5.49 -7.80
C LEU A 84 1.06 -5.85 -9.22
N PHE A 85 -0.25 -5.84 -9.50
CA PHE A 85 -0.88 -6.22 -10.78
C PHE A 85 -1.69 -5.06 -11.37
#